data_AF-A0A7C2VK11-F1
#
_entry.id   AF-A0A7C2VK11-F1
#
_cell.length_a   1.000
_cell.length_b   1.000
_cell.length_c   1.000
_cell.angle_alpha   90.00
_cell.angle_beta   90.00
_cell.angle_gamma   90.00
#
_symmetry.space_group_name_H-M   'P 1'
#
loop_
_entity.id
_entity.type
_entity.pdbx_description
1 polymer ?
#
loop_
_entity_poly.entity_id
_entity_poly.type
_entity_poly.pdbx_seq_one_letter_code
_entity_poly.pdbx_strand_id
1 'polypeptide(L)'
;MPFGEFINYLPPAFFILVHLVAFLIGAYLAYRACNAGAGLFGSGFALYALAELVYMTYHLNWTVFLFAHTLAEVLDLVAFVVLFVSAAQRLAVAGRTS
;
A
#
# COMPACT_ATOMS: atom_id res chain seq x y z
N MET A 1 22.95 3.70 14.89
CA MET A 1 23.60 2.78 13.92
C MET A 1 23.73 3.56 12.61
N PRO A 2 24.88 3.57 11.92
CA PRO A 2 25.16 4.56 10.86
C PRO A 2 24.33 4.39 9.59
N PHE A 3 23.68 3.24 9.38
CA PHE A 3 22.76 3.05 8.26
C PHE A 3 21.41 3.70 8.55
N GLY A 4 21.00 4.61 7.68
CA GLY A 4 19.69 5.26 7.77
C GLY A 4 19.64 6.49 8.69
N GLU A 5 20.76 6.91 9.29
CA GLU A 5 20.77 8.15 10.10
C GLU A 5 20.30 9.38 9.30
N PHE A 6 20.53 9.37 7.98
CA PHE A 6 20.13 10.49 7.11
C PHE A 6 18.63 10.77 7.15
N ILE A 7 17.80 9.76 7.47
CA ILE A 7 16.34 9.90 7.57
C ILE A 7 15.93 10.91 8.65
N ASN A 8 16.74 11.04 9.71
CA ASN A 8 16.48 11.99 10.80
C ASN A 8 16.69 13.45 10.39
N TYR A 9 17.36 13.71 9.26
CA TYR A 9 17.53 15.05 8.70
C TYR A 9 16.41 15.44 7.73
N LEU A 10 15.49 14.51 7.40
CA LEU A 10 14.40 14.78 6.48
C LEU A 10 13.23 15.46 7.20
N PRO A 11 12.62 16.49 6.60
CA PRO A 11 11.49 17.17 7.22
C PRO A 11 10.25 16.26 7.26
N PRO A 12 9.32 16.40 8.23
CA PRO A 12 8.09 15.61 8.30
C PRO A 12 7.27 15.60 6.99
N ALA A 13 7.27 16.72 6.27
CA ALA A 13 6.59 16.86 4.98
C ALA A 13 7.11 15.90 3.90
N PHE A 14 8.37 15.47 3.99
CA PHE A 14 8.95 14.48 3.08
C PHE A 14 8.21 13.14 3.20
N PHE A 15 7.97 12.68 4.43
CA PHE A 15 7.28 11.41 4.67
C PHE A 15 5.82 11.46 4.19
N ILE A 16 5.14 12.58 4.42
CA ILE A 16 3.79 12.80 3.88
C ILE A 16 3.80 12.73 2.35
N LEU A 17 4.80 13.32 1.68
CA LEU A 17 4.91 13.26 0.22
C LEU A 17 5.10 11.82 -0.29
N VAL A 18 5.94 11.02 0.39
CA VAL A 18 6.15 9.61 0.03
C VAL A 18 4.83 8.85 0.09
N HIS A 19 4.10 8.95 1.20
CA HIS A 19 2.81 8.28 1.37
C HIS A 19 1.74 8.83 0.41
N LEU A 20 1.76 10.12 0.10
CA LEU A 20 0.85 10.69 -0.91
C LEU A 20 1.11 10.11 -2.30
N VAL A 21 2.36 10.02 -2.72
CA VAL A 21 2.73 9.44 -4.03
C VAL A 21 2.35 7.96 -4.07
N ALA A 22 2.66 7.22 -3.01
CA ALA A 22 2.29 5.81 -2.84
C ALA A 22 0.77 5.60 -2.91
N PHE A 23 0.00 6.43 -2.19
CA PHE A 23 -1.46 6.46 -2.25
C PHE A 23 -1.96 6.67 -3.68
N LEU A 24 -1.43 7.66 -4.41
CA LEU A 24 -1.86 7.95 -5.78
C LEU A 24 -1.58 6.78 -6.72
N ILE A 25 -0.42 6.12 -6.58
CA ILE A 25 -0.08 4.93 -7.35
C ILE A 25 -1.05 3.78 -7.02
N GLY A 26 -1.28 3.51 -5.74
CA GLY A 26 -2.23 2.49 -5.28
C GLY A 26 -3.64 2.73 -5.80
N ALA A 27 -4.15 3.96 -5.65
CA ALA A 27 -5.48 4.35 -6.11
C ALA A 27 -5.62 4.23 -7.64
N TYR A 28 -4.60 4.65 -8.39
CA TYR A 28 -4.58 4.52 -9.84
C TYR A 28 -4.59 3.05 -10.28
N LEU A 29 -3.75 2.21 -9.67
CA LEU A 29 -3.71 0.79 -9.99
C LEU A 29 -4.99 0.06 -9.59
N ALA A 30 -5.61 0.43 -8.46
CA ALA A 30 -6.92 -0.07 -8.06
C ALA A 30 -7.99 0.27 -9.11
N TYR A 31 -8.07 1.55 -9.52
CA TYR A 31 -8.97 2.00 -10.58
C TYR A 31 -8.76 1.23 -11.89
N ARG A 32 -7.50 1.09 -12.33
CA ARG A 32 -7.15 0.35 -13.56
C ARG A 32 -7.53 -1.12 -13.47
N ALA A 33 -7.25 -1.78 -12.34
CA ALA A 33 -7.56 -3.19 -12.12
C ALA A 33 -9.06 -3.45 -12.10
N CYS A 34 -9.84 -2.61 -11.40
CA CYS A 34 -11.30 -2.70 -11.36
C CYS A 34 -11.91 -2.56 -12.77
N ASN A 35 -11.46 -1.58 -13.55
CA ASN A 35 -11.94 -1.38 -14.93
C ASN A 35 -11.54 -2.50 -15.88
N ALA A 36 -10.47 -3.24 -15.58
CA ALA A 36 -10.03 -4.39 -16.35
C ALA A 36 -10.70 -5.72 -15.89
N GLY A 37 -11.69 -5.67 -14.99
CA GLY A 37 -12.33 -6.86 -14.42
C GLY A 37 -11.43 -7.65 -13.46
N ALA A 38 -10.29 -7.09 -13.06
CA ALA A 38 -9.31 -7.73 -12.18
C ALA A 38 -9.63 -7.47 -10.70
N GLY A 39 -10.84 -7.84 -10.27
CA GLY A 39 -11.39 -7.43 -8.96
C GLY A 39 -10.47 -7.69 -7.76
N LEU A 40 -9.80 -8.85 -7.71
CA LEU A 40 -8.92 -9.17 -6.59
C LEU A 40 -7.63 -8.32 -6.57
N PHE A 41 -7.05 -8.01 -7.74
CA PHE A 41 -5.98 -7.01 -7.83
C PHE A 41 -6.47 -5.62 -7.42
N GLY A 42 -7.69 -5.26 -7.84
CA GLY A 42 -8.34 -4.00 -7.47
C GLY A 42 -8.45 -3.84 -5.96
N SER A 43 -8.95 -4.85 -5.26
CA SER A 43 -9.05 -4.87 -3.81
C SER A 43 -7.68 -4.78 -3.13
N GLY A 44 -6.67 -5.50 -3.64
CA GLY A 44 -5.30 -5.43 -3.11
C GLY A 44 -4.70 -4.03 -3.21
N PHE A 45 -4.80 -3.39 -4.38
CA PHE A 45 -4.32 -2.01 -4.55
C PHE A 45 -5.14 -0.99 -3.76
N ALA A 46 -6.44 -1.21 -3.56
CA ALA A 46 -7.28 -0.35 -2.74
C ALA A 46 -6.91 -0.44 -1.25
N LEU A 47 -6.61 -1.64 -0.75
CA LEU A 47 -6.11 -1.83 0.62
C LEU A 47 -4.75 -1.15 0.83
N TYR A 48 -3.85 -1.26 -0.16
CA TYR A 48 -2.58 -0.53 -0.16
C TYR A 48 -2.80 0.99 -0.11
N ALA A 49 -3.64 1.53 -1.00
CA ALA A 49 -3.97 2.96 -0.97
C ALA A 49 -4.57 3.40 0.38
N LEU A 50 -5.42 2.55 0.99
CA LEU A 50 -5.98 2.83 2.31
C LEU A 50 -4.90 2.83 3.41
N ALA A 51 -3.92 1.94 3.35
CA ALA A 51 -2.78 1.93 4.27
C ALA A 51 -1.99 3.25 4.22
N GLU A 52 -1.71 3.73 3.01
CA GLU A 52 -0.99 5.00 2.77
C GLU A 52 -1.77 6.22 3.30
N LEU A 53 -3.10 6.21 3.20
CA LEU A 53 -3.95 7.21 3.86
C LEU A 53 -3.80 7.19 5.39
N VAL A 54 -3.79 6.00 5.99
CA VAL A 54 -3.60 5.83 7.45
C VAL A 54 -2.18 6.25 7.87
N TYR A 55 -1.15 5.98 7.07
CA TYR A 55 0.20 6.50 7.31
C TYR A 55 0.26 8.03 7.30
N MET A 56 -0.48 8.68 6.41
CA MET A 56 -0.54 10.15 6.42
C MET A 56 -1.18 10.68 7.72
N THR A 57 -2.24 10.04 8.25
CA THR A 57 -2.82 10.45 9.55
C THR A 57 -1.85 10.25 10.71
N TYR A 58 -1.00 9.21 10.63
CA TYR A 58 0.12 9.00 11.54
C TYR A 58 1.12 10.17 11.47
N HIS A 59 1.65 10.50 10.29
CA HIS A 59 2.62 11.59 10.15
C HIS A 59 2.08 12.98 10.49
N LEU A 60 0.77 13.17 10.37
CA LEU A 60 0.09 14.41 10.74
C LEU A 60 -0.26 14.50 12.23
N ASN A 61 0.02 13.47 13.04
CA ASN A 61 -0.36 13.38 14.46
C ASN A 61 -1.88 13.49 14.70
N TRP A 62 -2.71 13.05 13.75
CA TRP A 62 -4.19 13.18 13.84
C TRP A 62 -4.85 12.06 14.65
N THR A 63 -4.16 10.93 14.80
CA THR A 63 -4.65 9.71 15.44
C THR A 63 -3.66 9.22 16.49
N VAL A 64 -4.08 8.29 17.36
CA VAL A 64 -3.16 7.64 18.31
C VAL A 64 -1.99 7.02 17.54
N PHE A 65 -0.79 7.53 17.82
CA PHE A 65 0.39 7.36 16.96
C PHE A 65 0.71 5.89 16.66
N LEU A 66 0.81 5.06 17.71
CA LEU A 66 1.12 3.64 17.56
C LEU A 66 -0.03 2.85 16.89
N PHE A 67 -1.28 3.21 17.19
CA PHE A 67 -2.44 2.52 16.63
C PHE A 67 -2.57 2.73 15.12
N ALA A 68 -2.42 3.98 14.65
CA ALA A 68 -2.49 4.29 13.23
C ALA A 68 -1.35 3.63 12.44
N HIS A 69 -0.13 3.66 13.00
CA HIS A 69 1.01 2.96 12.41
C HIS A 69 0.73 1.46 12.25
N THR A 70 0.35 0.78 13.33
CA THR A 70 0.05 -0.66 13.30
C THR A 70 -1.12 -0.98 12.36
N LEU A 71 -2.13 -0.12 12.30
CA LEU A 71 -3.25 -0.31 11.38
C LEU A 71 -2.80 -0.21 9.91
N ALA A 72 -1.94 0.77 9.59
CA ALA A 72 -1.37 0.90 8.25
C ALA A 72 -0.54 -0.33 7.87
N GLU A 73 0.32 -0.81 8.76
CA GLU A 73 1.13 -2.03 8.55
C GLU A 73 0.26 -3.27 8.30
N VAL A 74 -0.84 -3.43 9.05
CA VAL A 74 -1.77 -4.56 8.85
C VAL A 74 -2.48 -4.45 7.50
N LEU A 75 -2.90 -3.25 7.10
CA LEU A 75 -3.53 -3.03 5.79
C LEU A 75 -2.56 -3.36 4.65
N ASP A 76 -1.30 -2.96 4.76
CA ASP A 76 -0.25 -3.31 3.79
C ASP A 76 -0.01 -4.81 3.73
N LEU A 77 0.04 -5.49 4.88
CA LEU A 77 0.21 -6.94 4.94
C LEU A 77 -0.94 -7.66 4.24
N VAL A 78 -2.18 -7.23 4.48
CA VAL A 78 -3.35 -7.80 3.79
C VAL A 78 -3.31 -7.49 2.30
N ALA A 79 -2.97 -6.26 1.92
CA ALA A 79 -2.81 -5.86 0.52
C ALA A 79 -1.79 -6.75 -0.20
N PHE A 80 -0.63 -6.97 0.43
CA PHE A 80 0.42 -7.85 -0.04
C PHE A 80 -0.11 -9.26 -0.28
N VAL A 81 -0.74 -9.89 0.73
CA VAL A 81 -1.31 -11.23 0.60
C VAL A 81 -2.32 -11.30 -0.56
N VAL A 82 -3.22 -10.33 -0.66
CA VAL A 82 -4.25 -10.29 -1.71
C VAL A 82 -3.63 -10.18 -3.11
N LEU A 83 -2.63 -9.29 -3.29
CA LEU A 83 -1.94 -9.11 -4.56
C LEU A 83 -1.18 -10.38 -4.98
N PHE A 84 -0.48 -11.03 -4.05
CA PHE A 84 0.26 -12.26 -4.33
C PHE A 84 -0.66 -13.44 -4.62
N VAL A 85 -1.77 -13.58 -3.88
CA VAL A 85 -2.79 -14.59 -4.18
C VAL A 85 -3.37 -14.36 -5.57
N SER A 86 -3.66 -13.11 -5.93
CA SER A 86 -4.19 -12.79 -7.26
C SER A 86 -3.20 -13.10 -8.38
N ALA A 87 -1.91 -12.81 -8.17
CA ALA A 87 -0.85 -13.16 -9.10
C ALA A 87 -0.68 -14.68 -9.24
N ALA A 88 -0.63 -15.40 -8.13
CA ALA A 88 -0.51 -16.87 -8.13
C ALA A 88 -1.69 -17.54 -8.85
N GLN A 89 -2.92 -17.07 -8.62
CA GLN A 89 -4.11 -17.57 -9.32
C GLN A 89 -4.02 -17.35 -10.83
N ARG A 90 -3.60 -16.17 -11.28
CA ARG A 90 -3.42 -15.88 -12.72
C ARG A 90 -2.37 -16.76 -13.36
N LEU A 91 -1.20 -16.94 -12.72
CA LEU A 91 -0.13 -17.79 -13.24
C LEU A 91 -0.56 -19.27 -13.29
N ALA A 92 -1.27 -19.75 -12.26
CA ALA A 92 -1.79 -21.11 -12.24
C ALA A 92 -2.86 -21.36 -13.32
N VAL A 93 -3.62 -20.34 -13.73
CA VAL A 93 -4.53 -20.46 -14.89
C VAL A 93 -3.74 -20.47 -16.20
N ALA A 94 -2.78 -19.55 -16.37
CA ALA A 94 -1.96 -19.47 -17.58
C ALA A 94 -1.16 -20.76 -17.86
N GLY A 95 -0.58 -21.37 -16.82
CA GLY A 95 0.18 -22.63 -16.97
C GLY A 95 -0.70 -23.87 -17.20
N ARG A 96 -2.02 -23.77 -17.02
CA ARG A 96 -2.97 -24.83 -17.42
C ARG A 96 -3.39 -24.74 -18.89
N THR A 97 -3.13 -23.60 -19.53
CA THR A 97 -3.50 -23.34 -20.93
C THR A 97 -2.33 -23.47 -21.92
N SER A 98 -1.12 -23.74 -21.42
CA SER A 98 0.12 -24.00 -22.18
C SER A 98 0.38 -25.49 -22.30
#